data_AF-A0A224YWV3-F1
#
_entry.id   AF-A0A224YWV3-F1
#
_cell.length_a   1.000
_cell.length_b   1.000
_cell.length_c   1.000
_cell.angle_alpha   90.00
_cell.angle_beta   90.00
_cell.angle_gamma   90.00
#
_symmetry.space_group_name_H-M   'P 1'
#
loop_
_entity.id
_entity.type
_entity.pdbx_description
1 polymer ?
#
loop_
_entity_poly.entity_id
_entity_poly.type
_entity_poly.pdbx_seq_one_letter_code
_entity_poly.pdbx_strand_id
1 'polypeptide(L)'
;MDTNQEERSRAVDAFRRGEKDVLVATDVASKGLDFENIQHVINYDMPEDIENYVHRIGRTGRSGRVGIATTFINKSCDESVLLDMKHLLLEAKQKVPPFLLALQSENEKYLELGEERGCSYCGGLGHRITDCPKLEAMQSKQASNIGRRDYLANNSADW
;
A
#
# COMPACT_ATOMS: atom_id res chain seq x y z
N MET A 1 -26.59 12.45 -12.25
CA MET A 1 -25.32 11.73 -12.03
C MET A 1 -25.50 10.77 -10.85
N ASP A 2 -26.69 10.15 -10.71
CA ASP A 2 -27.14 9.58 -9.43
C ASP A 2 -27.36 8.07 -9.48
N THR A 3 -27.49 7.49 -10.68
CA THR A 3 -27.67 6.05 -10.87
C THR A 3 -26.47 5.22 -10.42
N ASN A 4 -25.23 5.72 -10.58
CA ASN A 4 -24.03 4.96 -10.21
C ASN A 4 -23.86 4.82 -8.68
N GLN A 5 -24.30 5.81 -7.89
CA GLN A 5 -24.17 5.76 -6.44
C GLN A 5 -25.23 4.84 -5.81
N GLU A 6 -26.45 4.82 -6.35
CA GLU A 6 -27.50 3.87 -5.95
C GLU A 6 -27.12 2.43 -6.28
N GLU A 7 -26.61 2.18 -7.50
CA GLU A 7 -26.12 0.86 -7.91
C GLU A 7 -24.97 0.40 -7.02
N ARG A 8 -24.03 1.29 -6.70
CA ARG A 8 -22.93 1.02 -5.76
C ARG A 8 -23.47 0.65 -4.38
N SER A 9 -24.40 1.42 -3.80
CA SER A 9 -24.98 1.11 -2.49
C SER A 9 -25.67 -0.26 -2.51
N ARG A 10 -26.47 -0.53 -3.54
CA ARG A 10 -27.19 -1.80 -3.69
C ARG A 10 -26.24 -2.99 -3.75
N ALA A 11 -25.14 -2.90 -4.50
CA ALA A 11 -24.15 -3.96 -4.60
C ALA A 11 -23.45 -4.22 -3.26
N VAL A 12 -23.06 -3.16 -2.57
CA VAL A 12 -22.42 -3.22 -1.24
C VAL A 12 -23.37 -3.83 -0.21
N ASP A 13 -24.63 -3.42 -0.21
CA ASP A 13 -25.62 -3.91 0.76
C ASP A 13 -25.99 -5.37 0.49
N ALA A 14 -26.10 -5.78 -0.78
CA ALA A 14 -26.31 -7.19 -1.14
C ALA A 14 -25.14 -8.07 -0.68
N PHE A 15 -23.89 -7.61 -0.84
CA PHE A 15 -22.72 -8.32 -0.34
C PHE A 15 -22.70 -8.39 1.20
N ARG A 16 -22.98 -7.28 1.88
CA ARG A 16 -23.06 -7.25 3.36
C ARG A 16 -24.12 -8.17 3.94
N ARG A 17 -25.27 -8.30 3.27
CA ARG A 17 -26.34 -9.22 3.67
C ARG A 17 -26.08 -10.68 3.28
N GLY A 18 -24.98 -10.98 2.58
CA GLY A 18 -24.67 -12.33 2.11
C GLY A 18 -25.54 -12.79 0.92
N GLU A 19 -26.25 -11.88 0.25
CA GLU A 19 -27.00 -12.19 -0.98
C GLU A 19 -26.07 -12.36 -2.18
N LYS A 20 -24.83 -11.86 -2.05
CA LYS A 20 -23.74 -11.99 -3.02
C LYS A 20 -22.46 -12.38 -2.28
N ASP A 21 -21.81 -13.44 -2.73
CA ASP A 21 -20.56 -13.94 -2.14
C ASP A 21 -19.32 -13.20 -2.62
N VAL A 22 -19.43 -12.45 -3.72
CA VAL A 22 -18.32 -11.76 -4.38
C VAL A 22 -18.68 -10.31 -4.65
N LEU A 23 -17.78 -9.41 -4.26
CA LEU A 23 -17.83 -8.00 -4.58
C LEU A 23 -16.55 -7.61 -5.32
N VAL A 24 -16.70 -6.99 -6.48
CA VAL A 24 -15.59 -6.42 -7.25
C VAL A 24 -15.61 -4.91 -7.04
N ALA A 25 -14.48 -4.33 -6.62
CA ALA A 25 -14.38 -2.91 -6.32
C ALA A 25 -12.99 -2.36 -6.62
N THR A 26 -12.92 -1.05 -6.91
CA THR A 26 -11.67 -0.28 -6.97
C THR A 26 -11.43 0.44 -5.64
N ASP A 27 -10.22 0.96 -5.40
CA ASP A 27 -9.87 1.66 -4.16
C ASP A 27 -10.74 2.89 -3.90
N VAL A 28 -11.09 3.63 -4.96
CA VAL A 28 -11.99 4.79 -4.85
C VAL A 28 -13.38 4.35 -4.41
N ALA A 29 -13.86 3.22 -4.94
CA ALA A 29 -15.18 2.70 -4.64
C ALA A 29 -15.26 2.05 -3.25
N SER A 30 -14.15 1.63 -2.64
CA SER A 30 -14.13 0.92 -1.35
C SER A 30 -13.95 1.83 -0.12
N LYS A 31 -13.51 3.09 -0.32
CA LYS A 31 -13.34 4.06 0.79
C LYS A 31 -14.66 4.30 1.55
N GLY A 32 -14.58 4.23 2.88
CA GLY A 32 -15.73 4.41 3.79
C GLY A 32 -16.64 3.19 3.90
N LEU A 33 -16.34 2.08 3.22
CA LEU A 33 -17.09 0.85 3.36
C LEU A 33 -16.41 -0.05 4.40
N ASP A 34 -17.09 -0.27 5.53
CA ASP A 34 -16.72 -1.35 6.43
C ASP A 34 -17.43 -2.65 6.00
N PHE A 35 -16.64 -3.72 5.93
CA PHE A 35 -17.11 -5.06 5.62
C PHE A 35 -16.66 -5.97 6.75
N GLU A 36 -17.63 -6.44 7.53
CA GLU A 36 -17.36 -7.45 8.52
C GLU A 36 -17.25 -8.81 7.83
N ASN A 37 -16.37 -9.67 8.33
CA ASN A 37 -16.31 -11.10 7.98
C ASN A 37 -15.86 -11.45 6.54
N ILE A 38 -15.09 -10.60 5.85
CA ILE A 38 -14.45 -11.02 4.58
C ILE A 38 -13.47 -12.16 4.87
N GLN A 39 -13.65 -13.30 4.18
CA GLN A 39 -12.77 -14.47 4.32
C GLN A 39 -11.55 -14.43 3.39
N HIS A 40 -11.71 -13.79 2.22
CA HIS A 40 -10.67 -13.75 1.19
C HIS A 40 -10.64 -12.39 0.50
N VAL A 41 -9.47 -11.76 0.49
CA VAL A 41 -9.18 -10.59 -0.34
C VAL A 41 -8.37 -11.03 -1.55
N ILE A 42 -8.81 -10.65 -2.75
CA ILE A 42 -8.09 -10.90 -4.00
C ILE A 42 -7.70 -9.55 -4.61
N ASN A 43 -6.41 -9.26 -4.62
CA ASN A 43 -5.85 -8.17 -5.40
C ASN A 43 -5.66 -8.68 -6.83
N TYR A 44 -6.64 -8.39 -7.70
CA TYR A 44 -6.55 -8.74 -9.11
C TYR A 44 -5.40 -7.99 -9.80
N ASP A 45 -5.23 -6.71 -9.44
CA ASP A 45 -4.08 -5.90 -9.81
C ASP A 45 -3.30 -5.52 -8.54
N MET A 46 -1.97 -5.64 -8.62
CA MET A 46 -1.07 -5.17 -7.56
C MET A 46 -1.31 -3.66 -7.32
N PRO A 47 -1.49 -3.22 -6.05
CA PRO A 47 -1.59 -1.80 -5.73
C PRO A 47 -0.33 -1.02 -6.13
N GLU A 48 -0.50 0.30 -6.36
CA GLU A 48 0.60 1.20 -6.73
C GLU A 48 1.62 1.41 -5.59
N ASP A 49 1.23 1.16 -4.35
CA ASP A 49 2.09 1.26 -3.16
C ASP A 49 1.77 0.18 -2.13
N ILE A 50 2.74 -0.08 -1.25
CA ILE A 50 2.62 -1.15 -0.25
C ILE A 50 1.62 -0.82 0.86
N GLU A 51 1.37 0.46 1.14
CA GLU A 51 0.39 0.89 2.15
C GLU A 51 -1.03 0.52 1.71
N ASN A 52 -1.35 0.74 0.44
CA ASN A 52 -2.62 0.35 -0.15
C ASN A 52 -2.77 -1.17 -0.16
N TYR A 53 -1.70 -1.92 -0.41
CA TYR A 53 -1.72 -3.38 -0.23
C TYR A 53 -2.12 -3.78 1.19
N VAL A 54 -1.47 -3.20 2.22
CA VAL A 54 -1.80 -3.47 3.63
C VAL A 54 -3.26 -3.10 3.94
N HIS A 55 -3.73 -1.94 3.49
CA HIS A 55 -5.12 -1.51 3.69
C HIS A 55 -6.16 -2.42 3.03
N ARG A 56 -5.84 -2.96 1.84
CA ARG A 56 -6.70 -3.90 1.11
C ARG A 56 -6.75 -5.25 1.83
N ILE A 57 -5.61 -5.84 2.17
CA ILE A 57 -5.60 -7.16 2.84
C ILE A 57 -6.14 -7.08 4.27
N GLY A 58 -6.06 -5.92 4.93
CA GLY A 58 -6.64 -5.67 6.26
C GLY A 58 -8.17 -5.75 6.31
N ARG A 59 -8.83 -6.00 5.17
CA ARG A 59 -10.28 -6.28 5.12
C ARG A 59 -10.63 -7.69 5.57
N THR A 60 -9.69 -8.63 5.53
CA THR A 60 -9.86 -9.99 6.05
C THR A 60 -9.11 -10.19 7.37
N GLY A 61 -9.24 -11.36 8.01
CA GLY A 61 -8.47 -11.72 9.19
C GLY A 61 -8.86 -10.97 10.49
N ARG A 62 -10.11 -10.48 10.58
CA ARG A 62 -10.60 -9.69 11.73
C ARG A 62 -11.27 -10.55 12.80
N SER A 63 -11.22 -10.07 14.04
CA SER A 63 -11.88 -10.66 15.21
C SER A 63 -11.41 -12.09 15.53
N GLY A 64 -10.09 -12.30 15.49
CA GLY A 64 -9.46 -13.59 15.83
C GLY A 64 -9.63 -14.70 14.78
N ARG A 65 -10.24 -14.41 13.64
CA ARG A 65 -10.36 -15.36 12.52
C ARG A 65 -9.19 -15.19 11.56
N VAL A 66 -8.77 -16.30 10.96
CA VAL A 66 -7.77 -16.29 9.88
C VAL A 66 -8.44 -15.82 8.59
N GLY A 67 -7.75 -14.95 7.86
CA GLY A 67 -8.13 -14.46 6.54
C GLY A 67 -7.12 -14.88 5.49
N ILE A 68 -7.56 -14.94 4.22
CA ILE A 68 -6.69 -15.23 3.08
C ILE A 68 -6.54 -13.98 2.24
N ALA A 69 -5.31 -13.67 1.81
CA ALA A 69 -5.05 -12.65 0.81
C ALA A 69 -4.30 -13.28 -0.36
N THR A 70 -4.77 -13.01 -1.58
CA THR A 70 -4.10 -13.45 -2.82
C THR A 70 -3.89 -12.24 -3.70
N THR A 71 -2.67 -12.08 -4.21
CA THR A 71 -2.31 -10.98 -5.10
C THR A 71 -1.73 -11.52 -6.38
N PHE A 72 -2.27 -11.07 -7.52
CA PHE A 72 -1.65 -11.31 -8.81
C PHE A 72 -0.57 -10.26 -9.06
N ILE A 73 0.59 -10.73 -9.51
CA ILE A 73 1.77 -9.92 -9.80
C ILE A 73 2.18 -10.23 -11.23
N ASN A 74 2.52 -9.18 -11.98
CA ASN A 74 2.99 -9.29 -13.36
C ASN A 74 4.25 -8.43 -13.55
N LYS A 75 4.80 -8.41 -14.78
CA LYS A 75 6.04 -7.69 -15.10
C LYS A 75 5.89 -6.17 -15.15
N SER A 76 4.67 -5.63 -15.11
CA SER A 76 4.44 -4.18 -15.08
C SER A 76 4.39 -3.60 -13.66
N CYS A 77 4.48 -4.44 -12.63
CA CYS A 77 4.60 -3.97 -11.25
C CYS A 77 5.94 -3.26 -11.04
N ASP A 78 5.90 -2.12 -10.36
CA ASP A 78 7.10 -1.36 -9.99
C ASP A 78 8.00 -2.20 -9.08
N GLU A 79 9.30 -2.24 -9.39
CA GLU A 79 10.28 -3.03 -8.64
C GLU A 79 10.39 -2.57 -7.17
N SER A 80 10.24 -1.26 -6.91
CA SER A 80 10.24 -0.72 -5.55
C SER A 80 9.12 -1.32 -4.69
N VAL A 81 7.91 -1.44 -5.25
CA VAL A 81 6.75 -2.05 -4.59
C VAL A 81 6.95 -3.54 -4.37
N LEU A 82 7.61 -4.24 -5.30
CA LEU A 82 7.94 -5.66 -5.15
C LEU A 82 9.00 -5.91 -4.06
N LEU A 83 9.98 -5.01 -3.94
CA LEU A 83 10.95 -5.03 -2.83
C LEU A 83 10.27 -4.79 -1.48
N ASP A 84 9.38 -3.81 -1.39
CA ASP A 84 8.60 -3.59 -0.17
C ASP A 84 7.73 -4.80 0.18
N MET A 85 7.10 -5.42 -0.82
CA MET A 85 6.33 -6.66 -0.65
C MET A 85 7.19 -7.83 -0.14
N LYS A 86 8.42 -8.00 -0.67
CA LYS A 86 9.37 -9.02 -0.18
C LYS A 86 9.63 -8.83 1.32
N HIS A 87 9.97 -7.61 1.75
CA HIS A 87 10.26 -7.31 3.15
C HIS A 87 9.04 -7.50 4.04
N LEU A 88 7.87 -7.04 3.61
CA LEU A 88 6.62 -7.22 4.34
C LEU A 88 6.28 -8.71 4.55
N LEU A 89 6.46 -9.55 3.52
CA LEU A 89 6.22 -10.99 3.65
C LEU A 89 7.23 -11.65 4.61
N LEU A 90 8.49 -11.22 4.62
CA LEU A 90 9.51 -11.71 5.56
C LEU A 90 9.16 -11.34 7.01
N GLU A 91 8.81 -10.07 7.25
CA GLU A 91 8.43 -9.58 8.58
C GLU A 91 7.19 -10.31 9.11
N ALA A 92 6.18 -10.49 8.24
CA ALA A 92 4.95 -11.24 8.55
C ALA A 92 5.13 -12.77 8.58
N LYS A 93 6.36 -13.27 8.42
CA LYS A 93 6.72 -14.70 8.40
C LYS A 93 5.91 -15.52 7.39
N GLN A 94 5.57 -14.90 6.26
CA GLN A 94 4.87 -15.54 5.16
C GLN A 94 5.84 -16.25 4.22
N LYS A 95 5.32 -17.21 3.44
CA LYS A 95 6.09 -17.84 2.36
C LYS A 95 6.38 -16.79 1.29
N VAL A 96 7.66 -16.52 1.04
CA VAL A 96 8.09 -15.60 -0.01
C VAL A 96 8.25 -16.38 -1.33
N PRO A 97 7.55 -15.99 -2.41
CA PRO A 97 7.75 -16.56 -3.74
C PRO A 97 9.21 -16.43 -4.22
N PRO A 98 9.77 -17.43 -4.93
CA PRO A 98 11.16 -17.40 -5.40
C PRO A 98 11.52 -16.17 -6.23
N PHE A 99 10.58 -15.66 -7.03
CA PHE A 99 10.81 -14.46 -7.85
C PHE A 99 10.99 -13.19 -7.02
N LEU A 100 10.36 -13.09 -5.83
CA LEU A 100 10.59 -11.97 -4.90
C LEU A 100 11.91 -12.13 -4.14
N LEU A 101 12.30 -13.37 -3.82
CA LEU A 101 13.60 -13.63 -3.19
C LEU A 101 14.78 -13.26 -4.10
N ALA A 102 14.61 -13.42 -5.41
CA ALA A 102 15.62 -13.09 -6.40
C ALA A 102 15.81 -11.57 -6.61
N LEU A 103 14.85 -10.74 -6.16
CA LEU A 103 15.01 -9.29 -6.21
C LEU A 103 16.07 -8.87 -5.19
N GLN A 104 17.04 -8.10 -5.66
CA GLN A 104 18.10 -7.53 -4.84
C GLN A 104 17.93 -6.02 -4.84
N SER A 105 17.98 -5.40 -3.65
CA SER A 105 18.18 -3.95 -3.61
C SER A 105 19.68 -3.65 -3.69
N GLU A 106 20.07 -2.54 -4.31
CA GLU A 106 21.47 -2.09 -4.26
C GLU A 106 21.97 -1.91 -2.81
N ASN A 107 21.04 -1.66 -1.88
CA ASN A 107 21.29 -1.41 -0.46
C ASN A 107 21.43 -2.69 0.39
N GLU A 108 20.98 -3.85 -0.09
CA GLU A 108 21.12 -5.14 0.65
C GLU A 108 22.59 -5.54 0.86
N LYS A 109 23.50 -5.08 -0.01
CA LYS A 109 24.96 -5.31 0.13
C LYS A 109 25.56 -4.72 1.41
N TYR A 110 24.89 -3.75 2.04
CA TYR A 110 25.39 -3.07 3.23
C TYR A 110 24.78 -3.57 4.55
N LEU A 111 23.76 -4.45 4.50
CA LEU A 111 23.08 -4.99 5.68
C LEU A 111 23.88 -6.07 6.41
N GLU A 112 24.76 -6.81 5.72
CA GLU A 112 25.57 -7.88 6.34
C GLU A 112 26.69 -7.36 7.26
N LEU A 113 26.93 -6.04 7.29
CA LEU A 113 28.07 -5.42 7.98
C LEU A 113 27.73 -4.78 9.34
N GLY A 114 26.46 -4.75 9.79
CA GLY A 114 26.12 -4.13 11.08
C GLY A 114 24.77 -4.53 11.68
N GLU A 115 24.77 -4.87 12.97
CA GLU A 115 23.66 -5.33 13.81
C GLU A 115 22.44 -4.39 13.97
N GLU A 116 22.29 -3.32 13.19
CA GLU A 116 21.25 -2.32 13.44
C GLU A 116 20.01 -2.46 12.57
N ARG A 117 18.89 -2.70 13.28
CA ARG A 117 17.50 -2.76 12.84
C ARG A 117 17.14 -1.61 11.88
N GLY A 118 16.36 -1.95 10.85
CA GLY A 118 16.01 -1.08 9.74
C GLY A 118 15.28 0.24 10.09
N CYS A 119 15.02 1.01 9.06
CA CYS A 119 14.48 2.37 9.08
C CYS A 119 13.24 2.55 9.96
N SER A 120 13.38 3.34 11.02
CA SER A 120 12.31 3.68 11.97
C SER A 120 11.18 4.53 11.36
N TYR A 121 11.39 5.10 10.18
CA TYR A 121 10.39 5.92 9.49
C TYR A 121 9.42 5.10 8.62
N CYS A 122 9.90 4.05 7.96
CA CYS A 122 9.07 3.14 7.15
C CYS A 122 8.78 1.80 7.83
N GLY A 123 9.29 1.57 9.05
CA GLY A 123 9.06 0.34 9.81
C GLY A 123 10.10 -0.76 9.61
N GLY A 124 11.20 -0.51 8.89
CA GLY A 124 12.32 -1.44 8.80
C GLY A 124 12.42 -2.24 7.50
N LEU A 125 11.87 -1.74 6.40
CA LEU A 125 11.93 -2.36 5.07
C LEU A 125 13.34 -2.25 4.42
N GLY A 126 14.36 -2.85 5.04
CA GLY A 126 15.65 -3.15 4.41
C GLY A 126 16.60 -1.98 4.15
N HIS A 127 16.38 -0.79 4.71
CA HIS A 127 17.28 0.36 4.60
C HIS A 127 17.43 1.10 5.94
N ARG A 128 18.43 1.99 6.09
CA ARG A 128 18.55 2.90 7.24
C ARG A 128 17.66 4.14 7.04
N ILE A 129 17.28 4.83 8.12
CA ILE A 129 16.46 6.06 8.01
C ILE A 129 17.11 7.13 7.13
N THR A 130 18.44 7.17 7.10
CA THR A 130 19.24 8.05 6.25
C THR A 130 19.03 7.80 4.75
N ASP A 131 18.69 6.57 4.39
CA ASP A 131 18.57 6.09 3.00
C ASP A 131 17.13 5.68 2.72
N CYS A 132 16.17 6.33 3.39
CA CYS A 132 14.76 5.98 3.29
C CYS A 132 14.14 6.63 2.05
N PRO A 133 13.80 5.85 1.00
CA PRO A 133 13.23 6.41 -0.23
C PRO A 133 11.90 7.11 0.04
N LYS A 134 11.16 6.61 1.04
CA LYS A 134 9.89 7.18 1.48
C LYS A 134 10.07 8.51 2.22
N LEU A 135 11.14 8.65 2.99
CA LEU A 135 11.49 9.91 3.66
C LEU A 135 11.96 10.94 2.63
N GLU A 136 12.81 10.54 1.69
CA GLU A 136 13.26 11.39 0.59
C GLU A 136 12.09 11.87 -0.27
N ALA A 137 11.20 10.97 -0.70
CA ALA A 137 10.02 11.33 -1.47
C ALA A 137 9.09 12.31 -0.73
N MET A 138 8.95 12.18 0.60
CA MET A 138 8.21 13.15 1.41
C MET A 138 8.92 14.51 1.49
N GLN A 139 10.24 14.52 1.70
CA GLN A 139 11.04 15.75 1.75
C GLN A 139 11.01 16.49 0.41
N SER A 140 11.13 15.78 -0.72
CA SER A 140 11.00 16.37 -2.06
C SER A 140 9.61 16.95 -2.30
N LYS A 141 8.54 16.24 -1.87
CA LYS A 141 7.16 16.77 -1.93
C LYS A 141 7.00 18.01 -1.04
N GLN A 142 7.57 18.05 0.16
CA GLN A 142 7.56 19.22 1.03
C GLN A 142 8.33 20.41 0.43
N ALA A 143 9.52 20.18 -0.13
CA ALA A 143 10.33 21.21 -0.77
C ALA A 143 9.61 21.81 -1.99
N SER A 144 8.93 20.98 -2.79
CA SER A 144 8.12 21.44 -3.92
C SER A 144 6.91 22.27 -3.49
N ASN A 145 6.30 21.96 -2.33
CA ASN A 145 5.19 22.71 -1.77
C ASN A 145 5.62 24.03 -1.10
N ILE A 146 6.84 24.11 -0.56
CA ILE A 146 7.44 25.35 -0.06
C ILE A 146 7.74 26.33 -1.21
N GLY A 147 8.37 25.86 -2.29
CA GLY A 147 8.65 26.70 -3.46
C GLY A 147 7.39 27.26 -4.14
N ARG A 148 6.26 26.54 -4.04
CA ARG A 148 4.97 27.00 -4.57
C ARG A 148 4.28 28.03 -3.66
N ARG A 149 4.57 27.99 -2.35
CA ARG A 149 4.05 28.95 -1.37
C ARG A 149 4.77 30.30 -1.47
N ASP A 150 6.08 30.27 -1.70
CA ASP A 150 6.88 31.49 -1.83
C ASP A 150 6.54 32.27 -3.12
N TYR A 151 6.18 31.58 -4.21
CA TYR A 151 5.71 32.21 -5.45
C TYR A 151 4.38 32.97 -5.29
N LEU A 152 3.48 32.51 -4.41
CA LEU A 152 2.20 33.18 -4.14
C LEU A 152 2.35 34.31 -3.11
N ALA A 153 3.31 34.22 -2.19
CA ALA A 153 3.57 35.27 -1.20
C ALA A 153 4.26 36.49 -1.84
N ASN A 154 5.12 36.28 -2.84
CA ASN A 154 5.90 37.36 -3.47
C ASN A 154 5.10 38.17 -4.52
N ASN A 155 3.90 37.72 -4.91
CA ASN A 155 3.06 38.41 -5.90
C ASN A 155 1.92 39.24 -5.27
N SER A 156 1.85 39.28 -3.93
CA SER A 156 0.86 40.02 -3.16
C SER A 156 1.40 41.30 -2.50
N ALA A 157 2.58 41.76 -2.90
CA ALA A 157 3.25 42.92 -2.32
C ALA A 157 3.72 43.92 -3.38
N ASP A 158 2.88 44.21 -4.39
CA ASP A 158 3.06 45.37 -5.27
C ASP A 158 1.67 45.84 -5.77
N TRP A 159 0.99 46.68 -4.99
CA TRP A 159 0.00 47.69 -5.40
C TRP A 159 -0.13 48.76 -4.31
#